data_AF-A0A2T2VLF4-F1
#
_entry.id   AF-A0A2T2VLF4-F1
#
_cell.length_a   1.000
_cell.length_b   1.000
_cell.length_c   1.000
_cell.angle_alpha   90.00
_cell.angle_beta   90.00
_cell.angle_gamma   90.00
#
_symmetry.space_group_name_H-M   'P 1'
#
loop_
_entity.id
_entity.type
_entity.pdbx_description
1 polymer ?
#
loop_
_entity_poly.entity_id
_entity_poly.type
_entity_poly.pdbx_seq_one_letter_code
_entity_poly.pdbx_strand_id
1 'polypeptide(L)'
;DSMYINEQEEPLLVYRKDLSFEGNLILTPERLYGAGKVNYNGGIIKADAIGLGPNKVSSDSAEITIKSKDPDKPAFYSPSVDMELKLDENKLFGMSNYNKPVTSFKFHKYLTSIRKIRWDISDSTVVMKTPPEQDQDEAYMISTNEGKDSLKLDATAARFDLENNLIEAQNIPYIDIADAQIYPYDKEVLIEKGAEIQTLENAKIKADTNNLYHEFYDAHVNIISDNDYSGYGFYDYNPRNGKKQKLYFRDIHVANNTTVAKGEISDTINFFLNSRFYFQGNVRIKAPKKQLKFSGKVLPKLDSNYLATNWFQYQDYVNPDSVNFMLKQPVNNSGERLHTGIYLTDSTRQMYSRFMGKKKNDGDDALFDATGLLKYNFDDQQFAFGDSIVVKDGLMNQGNKFIFNTREKTIQTFGNINLDFNNENVDLRTTGSIGYNVLTDSFTFDMVMGIDFPFAEKPLQSAADSILNFSFFRNDTRGARPAGLIGVANLIEDDEERKKIMENLNAFGQVNIEEI
;
A
#
# COMPACT_ATOMS: atom_id res chain seq x y z
N ASP A 1 69.59 31.63 -8.05
CA ASP A 1 69.48 31.79 -9.51
C ASP A 1 68.16 31.20 -10.00
N SER A 2 67.48 31.89 -10.92
CA SER A 2 66.23 31.41 -11.54
C SER A 2 66.26 31.72 -13.04
N MET A 3 65.83 30.77 -13.86
CA MET A 3 65.69 30.94 -15.31
C MET A 3 64.19 31.00 -15.67
N TYR A 4 63.79 32.03 -16.40
CA TYR A 4 62.43 32.21 -16.90
C TYR A 4 62.34 31.73 -18.35
N ILE A 5 61.39 30.86 -18.65
CA ILE A 5 61.14 30.31 -19.97
C ILE A 5 59.69 30.64 -20.32
N ASN A 6 59.47 31.41 -21.37
CA ASN A 6 58.13 31.78 -21.84
C ASN A 6 57.89 31.15 -23.20
N GLU A 7 56.74 30.51 -23.37
CA GLU A 7 56.27 30.01 -24.66
C GLU A 7 56.05 31.16 -25.66
N GLN A 8 56.29 30.91 -26.95
CA GLN A 8 55.96 31.86 -28.03
C GLN A 8 54.92 31.29 -29.01
N GLU A 9 55.30 30.34 -29.88
CA GLU A 9 54.41 29.78 -30.92
C GLU A 9 54.09 28.29 -30.75
N GLU A 10 55.02 27.48 -30.23
CA GLU A 10 54.82 26.03 -30.03
C GLU A 10 54.89 25.62 -28.54
N PRO A 11 54.05 24.66 -28.09
CA PRO A 11 54.10 24.14 -26.74
C PRO A 11 55.46 23.55 -26.34
N LEU A 12 55.84 23.75 -25.09
CA LEU A 12 57.08 23.24 -24.54
C LEU A 12 56.97 21.74 -24.23
N LEU A 13 57.93 20.95 -24.73
CA LEU A 13 58.08 19.54 -24.36
C LEU A 13 58.96 19.46 -23.10
N VAL A 14 58.37 19.13 -21.96
CA VAL A 14 59.07 19.20 -20.65
C VAL A 14 59.78 17.90 -20.28
N TYR A 15 59.11 16.75 -20.43
CA TYR A 15 59.63 15.44 -20.00
C TYR A 15 59.76 14.43 -21.15
N ARG A 16 58.69 14.26 -21.92
CA ARG A 16 58.49 13.24 -22.94
C ARG A 16 57.65 13.81 -24.08
N LYS A 17 57.62 13.13 -25.22
CA LYS A 17 56.86 13.58 -26.41
C LYS A 17 55.35 13.64 -26.20
N ASP A 18 54.82 12.96 -25.20
CA ASP A 18 53.40 12.80 -24.88
C ASP A 18 52.89 13.79 -23.81
N LEU A 19 53.79 14.61 -23.23
CA LEU A 19 53.42 15.68 -22.30
C LEU A 19 53.86 17.03 -22.88
N SER A 20 52.88 17.88 -23.20
CA SER A 20 53.14 19.26 -23.62
C SER A 20 52.69 20.25 -22.55
N PHE A 21 53.45 21.34 -22.43
CA PHE A 21 53.16 22.45 -21.53
C PHE A 21 52.97 23.74 -22.34
N GLU A 22 51.84 24.41 -22.13
CA GLU A 22 51.54 25.73 -22.68
C GLU A 22 51.58 26.76 -21.54
N GLY A 23 52.43 27.78 -21.63
CA GLY A 23 52.53 28.87 -20.64
C GLY A 23 53.95 29.25 -20.25
N ASN A 24 54.12 29.71 -19.00
CA ASN A 24 55.40 30.20 -18.48
C ASN A 24 56.00 29.20 -17.49
N LEU A 25 57.31 28.98 -17.57
CA LEU A 25 58.08 28.13 -16.67
C LEU A 25 59.16 28.92 -15.93
N ILE A 26 59.42 28.53 -14.69
CA ILE A 26 60.52 29.04 -13.86
C ILE A 26 61.34 27.85 -13.38
N LEU A 27 62.58 27.77 -13.84
CA LEU A 27 63.55 26.76 -13.40
C LEU A 27 64.41 27.35 -12.28
N THR A 28 64.47 26.65 -11.15
CA THR A 28 65.37 26.93 -10.03
C THR A 28 66.31 25.74 -9.81
N PRO A 29 67.42 25.89 -9.05
CA PRO A 29 68.30 24.77 -8.72
C PRO A 29 67.60 23.59 -8.05
N GLU A 30 66.47 23.84 -7.36
CA GLU A 30 65.74 22.80 -6.63
C GLU A 30 64.54 22.24 -7.40
N ARG A 31 63.84 23.06 -8.20
CA ARG A 31 62.51 22.74 -8.75
C ARG A 31 62.18 23.48 -10.04
N LEU A 32 61.32 22.88 -10.86
CA LEU A 32 60.70 23.50 -12.03
C LEU A 32 59.24 23.82 -11.68
N TYR A 33 58.84 25.07 -11.89
CA TYR A 33 57.48 25.54 -11.69
C TYR A 33 56.91 26.05 -13.01
N GLY A 34 55.58 25.96 -13.16
CA GLY A 34 54.87 26.47 -14.32
C GLY A 34 53.56 27.16 -13.96
N ALA A 35 53.17 28.14 -14.77
CA ALA A 35 51.84 28.73 -14.79
C ALA A 35 51.28 28.57 -16.20
N GLY A 36 50.20 27.80 -16.36
CA GLY A 36 49.73 27.43 -17.69
C GLY A 36 48.90 26.15 -17.74
N LYS A 37 49.01 25.43 -18.86
CA LYS A 37 48.29 24.18 -19.15
C LYS A 37 49.27 23.05 -19.41
N VAL A 38 49.02 21.89 -18.79
CA VAL A 38 49.66 20.62 -19.12
C VAL A 38 48.65 19.79 -19.92
N ASN A 39 49.03 19.37 -21.12
CA ASN A 39 48.29 18.37 -21.89
C ASN A 39 48.99 17.02 -21.76
N TYR A 40 48.25 15.98 -21.36
CA TYR A 40 48.78 14.63 -21.21
C TYR A 40 47.70 13.57 -21.45
N ASN A 41 47.90 12.69 -22.44
CA ASN A 41 47.04 11.53 -22.74
C ASN A 41 45.53 11.82 -22.68
N GLY A 42 45.09 12.90 -23.33
CA GLY A 42 43.67 13.30 -23.39
C GLY A 42 43.19 14.14 -22.21
N GLY A 43 44.02 14.34 -21.18
CA GLY A 43 43.78 15.27 -20.07
C GLY A 43 44.37 16.66 -20.32
N ILE A 44 43.71 17.68 -19.79
CA ILE A 44 44.22 19.05 -19.67
C ILE A 44 44.20 19.42 -18.19
N ILE A 45 45.33 19.86 -17.66
CA ILE A 45 45.48 20.40 -16.31
C ILE A 45 45.86 21.86 -16.45
N LYS A 46 45.06 22.78 -15.92
CA LYS A 46 45.33 24.22 -15.98
C LYS A 46 45.44 24.79 -14.58
N ALA A 47 46.54 25.46 -14.27
CA ALA A 47 46.72 26.13 -12.99
C ALA A 47 47.71 27.30 -13.08
N ASP A 48 47.58 28.24 -12.15
CA ASP A 48 48.52 29.35 -12.00
C ASP A 48 49.83 28.93 -11.31
N ALA A 49 49.81 27.79 -10.60
CA ALA A 49 50.97 27.20 -9.95
C ALA A 49 50.99 25.67 -10.15
N ILE A 50 51.93 25.20 -10.97
CA ILE A 50 52.17 23.80 -11.29
C ILE A 50 53.60 23.46 -10.87
N GLY A 51 53.75 22.47 -10.00
CA GLY A 51 55.03 21.84 -9.68
C GLY A 51 55.33 20.75 -10.71
N LEU A 52 56.50 20.85 -11.34
CA LEU A 52 56.97 19.88 -12.33
C LEU A 52 58.19 19.14 -11.72
N GLY A 53 57.97 17.89 -11.30
CA GLY A 53 58.99 16.99 -10.76
C GLY A 53 59.34 15.84 -11.73
N PRO A 54 60.43 15.08 -11.49
CA PRO A 54 60.98 14.14 -12.47
C PRO A 54 59.98 13.17 -13.12
N ASN A 55 59.02 12.64 -12.34
CA ASN A 55 57.96 11.74 -12.81
C ASN A 55 56.56 12.20 -12.35
N LYS A 56 56.39 13.49 -12.02
CA LYS A 56 55.12 13.97 -11.49
C LYS A 56 54.80 15.42 -11.80
N VAL A 57 53.52 15.72 -11.91
CA VAL A 57 52.97 17.07 -12.00
C VAL A 57 52.03 17.27 -10.81
N SER A 58 52.16 18.37 -10.08
CA SER A 58 51.33 18.63 -8.89
C SER A 58 50.82 20.07 -8.84
N SER A 59 49.68 20.29 -8.23
CA SER A 59 49.12 21.63 -7.98
C SER A 59 48.09 21.58 -6.86
N ASP A 60 48.11 22.55 -5.96
CA ASP A 60 47.11 22.63 -4.87
C ASP A 60 45.73 23.12 -5.39
N SER A 61 45.68 23.72 -6.57
CA SER A 61 44.46 24.20 -7.21
C SER A 61 44.59 24.22 -8.72
N ALA A 62 44.31 23.08 -9.35
CA ALA A 62 44.22 22.95 -10.80
C ALA A 62 42.79 22.70 -11.27
N GLU A 63 42.46 23.26 -12.43
CA GLU A 63 41.34 22.84 -13.25
C GLU A 63 41.74 21.56 -14.01
N ILE A 64 40.91 20.51 -13.91
CA ILE A 64 41.12 19.22 -14.57
C ILE A 64 40.03 19.02 -15.60
N THR A 65 40.42 18.76 -16.84
CA THR A 65 39.52 18.42 -17.95
C THR A 65 39.97 17.13 -18.61
N ILE A 66 39.09 16.13 -18.71
CA ILE A 66 39.33 14.93 -19.53
C ILE A 66 38.54 15.11 -20.82
N LYS A 67 39.26 15.13 -21.96
CA LYS A 67 38.67 15.28 -23.29
C LYS A 67 37.77 14.10 -23.61
N SER A 68 36.77 14.36 -24.44
CA SER A 68 36.01 13.31 -25.11
C SER A 68 36.29 13.34 -26.61
N LYS A 69 35.58 12.51 -27.38
CA LYS A 69 35.59 12.58 -28.85
C LYS A 69 34.92 13.86 -29.38
N ASP A 70 34.08 14.51 -28.59
CA ASP A 70 33.47 15.81 -28.89
C ASP A 70 34.36 16.92 -28.30
N PRO A 71 34.98 17.78 -29.12
CA PRO A 71 35.85 18.87 -28.66
C PRO A 71 35.14 19.87 -27.73
N ASP A 72 33.83 20.05 -27.89
CA ASP A 72 33.06 21.07 -27.15
C ASP A 72 32.50 20.51 -25.81
N LYS A 73 32.57 19.20 -25.61
CA LYS A 73 32.02 18.51 -24.43
C LYS A 73 33.07 17.62 -23.78
N PRO A 74 33.76 18.08 -22.72
CA PRO A 74 34.63 17.19 -21.94
C PRO A 74 33.84 16.05 -21.31
N ALA A 75 34.47 14.88 -21.21
CA ALA A 75 33.89 13.71 -20.55
C ALA A 75 33.82 13.92 -19.03
N PHE A 76 34.82 14.60 -18.47
CA PHE A 76 34.92 14.94 -17.06
C PHE A 76 35.54 16.34 -16.90
N TYR A 77 35.01 17.11 -15.96
CA TYR A 77 35.51 18.45 -15.64
C TYR A 77 35.47 18.71 -14.13
N SER A 78 36.55 19.25 -13.57
CA SER A 78 36.58 19.69 -12.18
C SER A 78 37.36 21.02 -12.06
N PRO A 79 36.77 22.10 -11.50
CA PRO A 79 37.32 23.45 -11.61
C PRO A 79 38.51 23.76 -10.69
N SER A 80 38.59 23.15 -9.50
CA SER A 80 39.70 23.35 -8.56
C SER A 80 39.95 22.07 -7.77
N VAL A 81 41.12 21.48 -8.00
CA VAL A 81 41.54 20.20 -7.44
C VAL A 81 42.98 20.32 -6.94
N ASP A 82 43.21 19.95 -5.68
CA ASP A 82 44.55 19.61 -5.17
C ASP A 82 44.94 18.26 -5.76
N MET A 83 45.98 18.21 -6.58
CA MET A 83 46.27 17.08 -7.46
C MET A 83 47.75 16.72 -7.56
N GLU A 84 47.98 15.43 -7.83
CA GLU A 84 49.25 14.85 -8.25
C GLU A 84 49.01 13.88 -9.41
N LEU A 85 49.53 14.20 -10.59
CA LEU A 85 49.65 13.30 -11.73
C LEU A 85 51.01 12.59 -11.66
N LYS A 86 50.98 11.27 -11.52
CA LYS A 86 52.15 10.40 -11.56
C LYS A 86 52.32 9.82 -12.96
N LEU A 87 53.41 10.21 -13.62
CA LEU A 87 53.70 9.88 -15.02
C LEU A 87 54.21 8.46 -15.22
N ASP A 88 54.78 7.86 -14.18
CA ASP A 88 55.24 6.47 -14.15
C ASP A 88 54.08 5.47 -13.94
N GLU A 89 53.08 5.88 -13.17
CA GLU A 89 51.87 5.08 -12.89
C GLU A 89 50.73 5.32 -13.90
N ASN A 90 50.83 6.34 -14.77
CA ASN A 90 49.72 6.81 -15.62
C ASN A 90 48.45 7.10 -14.83
N LYS A 91 48.60 7.76 -13.68
CA LYS A 91 47.49 8.02 -12.74
C LYS A 91 47.49 9.45 -12.25
N LEU A 92 46.31 10.05 -12.23
CA LEU A 92 46.07 11.30 -11.53
C LEU A 92 45.32 11.00 -10.24
N PHE A 93 45.85 11.51 -9.13
CA PHE A 93 45.16 11.56 -7.85
C PHE A 93 44.79 13.01 -7.57
N GLY A 94 43.61 13.25 -7.02
CA GLY A 94 43.22 14.58 -6.63
C GLY A 94 42.14 14.62 -5.57
N MET A 95 41.94 15.81 -5.01
CA MET A 95 40.89 16.15 -4.07
C MET A 95 40.26 17.47 -4.51
N SER A 96 38.96 17.46 -4.80
CA SER A 96 38.23 18.71 -5.08
C SER A 96 38.32 19.65 -3.88
N ASN A 97 38.64 20.92 -4.14
CA ASN A 97 38.70 21.97 -3.12
C ASN A 97 37.31 22.46 -2.70
N TYR A 98 36.25 21.97 -3.35
CA TYR A 98 34.87 22.32 -3.04
C TYR A 98 34.15 21.18 -2.29
N ASN A 99 33.28 21.56 -1.36
CA ASN A 99 32.35 20.70 -0.64
C ASN A 99 30.92 20.71 -1.22
N LYS A 100 30.76 21.23 -2.44
CA LYS A 100 29.48 21.36 -3.14
C LYS A 100 29.62 20.76 -4.54
N PRO A 101 28.52 20.39 -5.23
CA PRO A 101 28.59 19.70 -6.50
C PRO A 101 29.09 20.62 -7.61
N VAL A 102 30.37 20.48 -7.98
CA VAL A 102 31.03 21.28 -9.04
C VAL A 102 31.72 20.41 -10.09
N THR A 103 32.09 19.18 -9.73
CA THR A 103 32.68 18.24 -10.66
C THR A 103 31.59 17.72 -11.59
N SER A 104 31.81 17.83 -12.90
CA SER A 104 30.78 17.65 -13.92
C SER A 104 31.08 16.49 -14.86
N PHE A 105 30.04 15.69 -15.12
CA PHE A 105 29.97 14.69 -16.17
C PHE A 105 29.01 15.20 -17.26
N LYS A 106 29.53 15.96 -18.23
CA LYS A 106 28.66 16.74 -19.14
C LYS A 106 27.75 15.87 -20.02
N PHE A 107 28.21 14.71 -20.48
CA PHE A 107 27.37 13.80 -21.29
C PHE A 107 26.23 13.19 -20.48
N HIS A 108 26.50 12.87 -19.22
CA HIS A 108 25.55 12.29 -18.29
C HIS A 108 24.64 13.33 -17.67
N LYS A 109 24.96 14.63 -17.82
CA LYS A 109 24.24 15.74 -17.20
C LYS A 109 24.13 15.57 -15.68
N TYR A 110 25.27 15.29 -15.03
CA TYR A 110 25.36 15.22 -13.58
C TYR A 110 26.50 16.08 -13.04
N LEU A 111 26.28 16.63 -11.85
CA LEU A 111 27.32 17.20 -10.98
C LEU A 111 27.48 16.31 -9.74
N THR A 112 28.67 16.30 -9.15
CA THR A 112 28.93 15.56 -7.90
C THR A 112 29.70 16.39 -6.88
N SER A 113 29.33 16.23 -5.60
CA SER A 113 30.08 16.73 -4.44
C SER A 113 31.10 15.73 -3.90
N ILE A 114 31.25 14.54 -4.51
CA ILE A 114 32.28 13.56 -4.15
C ILE A 114 33.65 14.15 -4.49
N ARG A 115 34.57 14.17 -3.53
CA ARG A 115 35.78 15.00 -3.65
C ARG A 115 37.04 14.27 -4.09
N LYS A 116 37.28 13.04 -3.61
CA LYS A 116 38.53 12.32 -3.93
C LYS A 116 38.42 11.76 -5.33
N ILE A 117 39.38 12.07 -6.19
CA ILE A 117 39.43 11.68 -7.61
C ILE A 117 40.66 10.80 -7.81
N ARG A 118 40.48 9.70 -8.54
CA ARG A 118 41.56 8.91 -9.12
C ARG A 118 41.23 8.64 -10.58
N TRP A 119 41.96 9.24 -11.49
CA TRP A 119 41.88 8.92 -12.91
C TRP A 119 42.98 7.95 -13.28
N ASP A 120 42.57 6.74 -13.67
CA ASP A 120 43.43 5.77 -14.30
C ASP A 120 43.40 6.00 -15.81
N ILE A 121 44.52 6.49 -16.34
CA ILE A 121 44.63 6.88 -17.75
C ILE A 121 44.72 5.64 -18.64
N SER A 122 45.33 4.57 -18.15
CA SER A 122 45.52 3.33 -18.92
C SER A 122 44.21 2.55 -19.03
N ASP A 123 43.43 2.54 -17.95
CA ASP A 123 42.13 1.83 -17.87
C ASP A 123 40.95 2.71 -18.29
N SER A 124 41.19 3.93 -18.80
CA SER A 124 40.16 4.89 -19.21
C SER A 124 39.05 5.06 -18.16
N THR A 125 39.41 5.10 -16.88
CA THR A 125 38.43 5.07 -15.77
C THR A 125 38.70 6.16 -14.76
N VAL A 126 37.68 6.90 -14.35
CA VAL A 126 37.73 7.82 -13.21
C VAL A 126 37.00 7.19 -12.03
N VAL A 127 37.67 7.05 -10.89
CA VAL A 127 37.07 6.57 -9.64
C VAL A 127 37.03 7.73 -8.66
N MET A 128 35.86 7.94 -8.07
CA MET A 128 35.63 8.98 -7.08
C MET A 128 35.14 8.38 -5.76
N LYS A 129 35.61 8.94 -4.64
CA LYS A 129 35.21 8.50 -3.30
C LYS A 129 35.07 9.68 -2.33
N THR A 130 34.15 9.57 -1.39
CA THR A 130 34.03 10.51 -0.28
C THR A 130 35.22 10.34 0.66
N PRO A 131 35.99 11.39 0.97
CA PRO A 131 37.05 11.32 1.97
C PRO A 131 36.45 11.14 3.38
N PRO A 132 37.19 10.51 4.32
CA PRO A 132 36.69 10.26 5.69
C PRO A 132 36.27 11.53 6.45
N GLU A 133 36.89 12.66 6.14
CA GLU A 133 36.60 13.97 6.73
C GLU A 133 35.39 14.70 6.14
N GLN A 134 34.81 14.22 5.03
CA GLN A 134 33.54 14.73 4.50
C GLN A 134 32.39 13.92 5.10
N ASP A 135 31.35 14.60 5.57
CA ASP A 135 30.12 13.94 5.99
C ASP A 135 29.52 13.15 4.83
N GLN A 136 29.18 11.88 5.06
CA GLN A 136 28.61 11.03 4.02
C GLN A 136 27.28 11.58 3.52
N ASP A 137 26.53 12.27 4.38
CA ASP A 137 25.25 12.89 4.04
C ASP A 137 25.41 14.12 3.12
N GLU A 138 26.63 14.67 3.00
CA GLU A 138 26.98 15.75 2.08
C GLU A 138 27.50 15.25 0.72
N ALA A 139 27.71 13.94 0.57
CA ALA A 139 28.18 13.33 -0.67
C ALA A 139 27.00 12.86 -1.54
N TYR A 140 26.85 13.51 -2.70
CA TYR A 140 25.77 13.20 -3.62
C TYR A 140 26.14 13.53 -5.07
N MET A 141 25.30 13.03 -5.97
CA MET A 141 25.23 13.41 -7.37
C MET A 141 23.88 14.06 -7.66
N ILE A 142 23.86 15.10 -8.47
CA ILE A 142 22.63 15.82 -8.82
C ILE A 142 22.53 16.01 -10.33
N SER A 143 21.36 15.71 -10.89
CA SER A 143 21.09 15.85 -12.31
C SER A 143 21.02 17.32 -12.72
N THR A 144 21.66 17.67 -13.83
CA THR A 144 21.53 18.96 -14.50
C THR A 144 20.62 18.87 -15.73
N ASN A 145 19.89 17.76 -15.89
CA ASN A 145 18.92 17.62 -16.97
C ASN A 145 17.59 18.27 -16.54
N GLU A 146 17.15 19.30 -17.27
CA GLU A 146 15.86 19.99 -17.04
C GLU A 146 14.68 19.02 -16.98
N GLY A 147 14.71 17.92 -17.75
CA GLY A 147 13.64 16.92 -17.76
C GLY A 147 13.65 15.93 -16.59
N LYS A 148 14.67 15.96 -15.72
CA LYS A 148 14.82 15.07 -14.55
C LYS A 148 14.56 15.78 -13.21
N ASP A 149 14.20 17.06 -13.25
CA ASP A 149 13.84 17.88 -12.09
C ASP A 149 14.88 17.82 -10.93
N SER A 150 16.17 17.92 -11.28
CA SER A 150 17.28 17.90 -10.30
C SER A 150 17.36 16.65 -9.42
N LEU A 151 16.97 15.48 -9.94
CA LEU A 151 17.08 14.19 -9.24
C LEU A 151 18.45 14.05 -8.52
N LYS A 152 18.37 13.81 -7.20
CA LYS A 152 19.52 13.65 -6.30
C LYS A 152 19.77 12.17 -6.00
N LEU A 153 21.03 11.78 -6.03
CA LEU A 153 21.50 10.44 -5.64
C LEU A 153 22.55 10.59 -4.54
N ASP A 154 22.26 10.10 -3.34
CA ASP A 154 23.17 10.15 -2.18
C ASP A 154 24.26 9.07 -2.29
N ALA A 155 25.12 9.23 -3.30
CA ALA A 155 26.23 8.35 -3.60
C ALA A 155 27.52 8.83 -2.93
N THR A 156 28.21 7.92 -2.22
CA THR A 156 29.50 8.22 -1.58
C THR A 156 30.71 7.75 -2.40
N ALA A 157 30.46 7.07 -3.52
CA ALA A 157 31.47 6.70 -4.48
C ALA A 157 30.86 6.68 -5.88
N ALA A 158 31.70 6.87 -6.89
CA ALA A 158 31.31 6.75 -8.28
C ALA A 158 32.46 6.19 -9.11
N ARG A 159 32.17 5.34 -10.08
CA ARG A 159 33.12 4.88 -11.09
C ARG A 159 32.60 5.32 -12.46
N PHE A 160 33.43 6.02 -13.20
CA PHE A 160 33.11 6.50 -14.54
C PHE A 160 34.00 5.81 -15.56
N ASP A 161 33.36 5.04 -16.43
CA ASP A 161 33.97 4.39 -17.58
C ASP A 161 33.93 5.35 -18.78
N LEU A 162 35.10 5.86 -19.18
CA LEU A 162 35.22 6.83 -20.28
C LEU A 162 34.98 6.18 -21.65
N GLU A 163 35.24 4.89 -21.81
CA GLU A 163 35.07 4.18 -23.07
C GLU A 163 33.59 3.96 -23.36
N ASN A 164 32.89 3.38 -22.38
CA ASN A 164 31.47 3.05 -22.48
C ASN A 164 30.56 4.25 -22.17
N ASN A 165 31.10 5.33 -21.62
CA ASN A 165 30.35 6.49 -21.13
C ASN A 165 29.25 6.06 -20.14
N LEU A 166 29.66 5.35 -19.09
CA LEU A 166 28.76 4.85 -18.06
C LEU A 166 29.25 5.31 -16.69
N ILE A 167 28.37 5.92 -15.90
CA ILE A 167 28.63 6.22 -14.49
C ILE A 167 27.95 5.15 -13.64
N GLU A 168 28.73 4.54 -12.77
CA GLU A 168 28.30 3.63 -11.73
C GLU A 168 28.34 4.40 -10.40
N ALA A 169 27.19 4.90 -9.97
CA ALA A 169 27.05 5.58 -8.68
C ALA A 169 26.83 4.52 -7.58
N GLN A 170 27.63 4.57 -6.53
CA GLN A 170 27.76 3.48 -5.56
C GLN A 170 27.41 3.95 -4.14
N ASN A 171 27.07 2.96 -3.30
CA ASN A 171 26.69 3.13 -1.89
C ASN A 171 25.46 4.01 -1.68
N ILE A 172 24.50 3.98 -2.59
CA ILE A 172 23.23 4.72 -2.49
C ILE A 172 22.32 4.00 -1.47
N PRO A 173 21.99 4.62 -0.32
CA PRO A 173 21.14 3.97 0.68
C PRO A 173 19.70 3.80 0.18
N TYR A 174 19.17 4.84 -0.46
CA TYR A 174 17.88 4.89 -1.16
C TYR A 174 17.86 6.14 -2.05
N ILE A 175 16.81 6.27 -2.86
CA ILE A 175 16.53 7.41 -3.72
C ILE A 175 15.13 7.88 -3.36
N ASP A 176 15.01 9.13 -2.90
CA ASP A 176 13.72 9.77 -2.66
C ASP A 176 13.11 10.19 -4.00
N ILE A 177 11.89 9.71 -4.29
CA ILE A 177 11.13 10.12 -5.47
C ILE A 177 9.67 10.32 -5.08
N ALA A 178 9.14 11.53 -5.30
CA ALA A 178 7.80 11.94 -4.90
C ALA A 178 7.50 11.60 -3.41
N ASP A 179 6.69 10.58 -3.15
CA ASP A 179 6.32 10.12 -1.80
C ASP A 179 6.91 8.75 -1.44
N ALA A 180 7.91 8.26 -2.17
CA ALA A 180 8.50 6.95 -1.97
C ALA A 180 10.02 6.98 -1.81
N GLN A 181 10.53 6.00 -1.07
CA GLN A 181 11.95 5.66 -1.01
C GLN A 181 12.20 4.40 -1.84
N ILE A 182 13.07 4.53 -2.84
CA ILE A 182 13.48 3.43 -3.72
C ILE A 182 14.85 2.95 -3.28
N TYR A 183 14.97 1.68 -2.93
CA TYR A 183 16.20 1.06 -2.44
C TYR A 183 16.77 0.18 -3.54
N PRO A 184 17.87 0.58 -4.21
CA PRO A 184 18.56 -0.28 -5.18
C PRO A 184 19.11 -1.54 -4.49
N TYR A 185 19.08 -2.68 -5.18
CA TYR A 185 19.50 -3.97 -4.61
C TYR A 185 20.96 -3.97 -4.13
N ASP A 186 21.89 -3.62 -5.02
CA ASP A 186 23.33 -3.56 -4.72
C ASP A 186 23.79 -2.17 -4.22
N LYS A 187 22.84 -1.28 -3.88
CA LYS A 187 23.12 0.13 -3.56
C LYS A 187 23.85 0.87 -4.69
N GLU A 188 23.61 0.45 -5.92
CA GLU A 188 24.25 0.96 -7.13
C GLU A 188 23.20 1.44 -8.13
N VAL A 189 23.55 2.50 -8.87
CA VAL A 189 22.76 3.05 -9.96
C VAL A 189 23.66 3.27 -11.16
N LEU A 190 23.27 2.73 -12.30
CA LEU A 190 23.95 2.90 -13.57
C LEU A 190 23.32 4.06 -14.35
N ILE A 191 24.12 5.07 -14.67
CA ILE A 191 23.71 6.29 -15.35
C ILE A 191 24.40 6.36 -16.71
N GLU A 192 23.60 6.39 -17.76
CA GLU A 192 24.01 6.56 -19.14
C GLU A 192 23.99 8.04 -19.57
N LYS A 193 24.26 8.29 -20.85
CA LYS A 193 24.22 9.64 -21.43
C LYS A 193 22.81 10.23 -21.25
N GLY A 194 22.76 11.55 -21.09
CA GLY A 194 21.48 12.27 -20.97
C GLY A 194 20.78 12.13 -19.62
N ALA A 195 21.47 11.64 -18.58
CA ALA A 195 20.91 11.34 -17.26
C ALA A 195 19.90 10.19 -17.28
N GLU A 196 20.04 9.26 -18.22
CA GLU A 196 19.23 8.04 -18.27
C GLU A 196 19.72 7.05 -17.22
N ILE A 197 18.85 6.67 -16.29
CA ILE A 197 19.14 5.67 -15.27
C ILE A 197 18.64 4.32 -15.80
N GLN A 198 19.49 3.30 -15.77
CA GLN A 198 19.07 1.95 -16.11
C GLN A 198 18.01 1.45 -15.11
N THR A 199 17.10 0.59 -15.57
CA THR A 199 16.07 -0.02 -14.72
C THR A 199 16.71 -0.68 -13.51
N LEU A 200 16.21 -0.36 -12.32
CA LEU A 200 16.66 -0.99 -11.09
C LEU A 200 15.99 -2.35 -10.97
N GLU A 201 16.81 -3.38 -10.94
CA GLU A 201 16.38 -4.78 -10.78
C GLU A 201 16.41 -5.18 -9.31
N ASN A 202 15.43 -6.00 -8.89
CA ASN A 202 15.28 -6.50 -7.51
C ASN A 202 15.25 -5.38 -6.44
N ALA A 203 14.81 -4.18 -6.81
CA ALA A 203 14.72 -3.05 -5.91
C ALA A 203 13.60 -3.24 -4.88
N LYS A 204 13.63 -2.41 -3.83
CA LYS A 204 12.50 -2.25 -2.92
C LYS A 204 11.94 -0.85 -3.00
N ILE A 205 10.62 -0.73 -2.87
CA ILE A 205 9.92 0.55 -2.86
C ILE A 205 9.18 0.64 -1.53
N LYS A 206 9.44 1.68 -0.74
CA LYS A 206 8.68 1.97 0.48
C LYS A 206 7.88 3.24 0.30
N ALA A 207 6.56 3.16 0.51
CA ALA A 207 5.65 4.28 0.34
C ALA A 207 4.55 4.28 1.44
N ASP A 208 4.07 5.43 1.91
CA ASP A 208 4.61 6.77 1.69
C ASP A 208 5.85 7.04 2.57
N THR A 209 6.56 8.15 2.37
CA THR A 209 7.71 8.55 3.20
C THR A 209 7.34 8.95 4.64
N ASN A 210 6.07 9.30 4.89
CA ASN A 210 5.61 9.73 6.22
C ASN A 210 5.27 8.56 7.14
N ASN A 211 4.52 7.57 6.62
CA ASN A 211 3.97 6.47 7.41
C ASN A 211 4.58 5.12 7.05
N LEU A 212 5.14 4.98 5.84
CA LEU A 212 5.80 3.76 5.35
C LEU A 212 4.89 2.52 5.43
N TYR A 213 3.61 2.70 5.08
CA TYR A 213 2.60 1.63 5.18
C TYR A 213 2.81 0.47 4.19
N HIS A 214 3.45 0.75 3.05
CA HIS A 214 3.54 -0.18 1.94
C HIS A 214 5.00 -0.40 1.54
N GLU A 215 5.38 -1.68 1.46
CA GLU A 215 6.67 -2.11 0.95
C GLU A 215 6.45 -3.06 -0.23
N PHE A 216 7.06 -2.73 -1.37
CA PHE A 216 7.17 -3.59 -2.53
C PHE A 216 8.59 -4.14 -2.63
N TYR A 217 8.72 -5.39 -3.04
CA TYR A 217 10.01 -6.09 -3.17
C TYR A 217 10.08 -6.87 -4.48
N ASP A 218 11.29 -7.32 -4.82
CA ASP A 218 11.65 -7.88 -6.13
C ASP A 218 11.12 -6.97 -7.27
N ALA A 219 11.22 -5.66 -7.05
CA ALA A 219 10.62 -4.67 -7.91
C ALA A 219 11.56 -4.33 -9.08
N HIS A 220 10.97 -4.17 -10.26
CA HIS A 220 11.64 -3.62 -11.43
C HIS A 220 11.21 -2.17 -11.55
N VAL A 221 12.15 -1.23 -11.44
CA VAL A 221 11.83 0.18 -11.24
C VAL A 221 12.54 1.06 -12.25
N ASN A 222 11.75 1.84 -12.98
CA ASN A 222 12.21 2.87 -13.91
C ASN A 222 12.12 4.25 -13.23
N ILE A 223 13.26 4.89 -13.04
CA ILE A 223 13.35 6.23 -12.46
C ILE A 223 13.22 7.28 -13.57
N ILE A 224 12.14 8.06 -13.52
CA ILE A 224 11.79 9.02 -14.58
C ILE A 224 12.29 10.42 -14.21
N SER A 225 12.05 10.90 -12.99
CA SER A 225 12.52 12.19 -12.46
C SER A 225 12.50 12.18 -10.93
N ASP A 226 12.84 13.30 -10.28
CA ASP A 226 12.68 13.49 -8.83
C ASP A 226 11.23 13.32 -8.32
N ASN A 227 10.26 13.48 -9.22
CA ASN A 227 8.82 13.44 -8.91
C ASN A 227 8.08 12.28 -9.59
N ASP A 228 8.76 11.41 -10.34
CA ASP A 228 8.10 10.35 -11.09
C ASP A 228 8.96 9.09 -11.23
N TYR A 229 8.30 7.95 -11.06
CA TYR A 229 8.86 6.62 -11.30
C TYR A 229 7.73 5.67 -11.70
N SER A 230 8.11 4.56 -12.32
CA SER A 230 7.19 3.47 -12.63
C SER A 230 7.83 2.12 -12.38
N GLY A 231 7.02 1.09 -12.15
CA GLY A 231 7.54 -0.24 -11.94
C GLY A 231 6.47 -1.29 -11.70
N TYR A 232 6.95 -2.48 -11.36
CA TYR A 232 6.13 -3.62 -10.95
C TYR A 232 6.90 -4.45 -9.92
N GLY A 233 6.20 -5.20 -9.09
CA GLY A 233 6.82 -5.98 -8.02
C GLY A 233 5.83 -6.73 -7.16
N PHE A 234 6.33 -7.36 -6.11
CA PHE A 234 5.53 -8.12 -5.16
C PHE A 234 5.24 -7.31 -3.90
N TYR A 235 4.10 -7.62 -3.28
CA TYR A 235 3.62 -7.04 -2.05
C TYR A 235 3.09 -8.14 -1.14
N ASP A 236 3.35 -8.04 0.16
CA ASP A 236 2.88 -9.02 1.12
C ASP A 236 1.57 -8.59 1.79
N TYR A 237 0.50 -9.33 1.52
CA TYR A 237 -0.78 -9.17 2.21
C TYR A 237 -0.83 -10.07 3.45
N ASN A 238 -0.95 -9.47 4.65
CA ASN A 238 -0.92 -10.18 5.92
C ASN A 238 -2.21 -9.97 6.73
N PRO A 239 -3.23 -10.82 6.59
CA PRO A 239 -4.46 -10.73 7.37
C PRO A 239 -4.30 -11.31 8.78
N ARG A 240 -4.90 -10.66 9.80
CA ARG A 240 -4.78 -11.07 11.22
C ARG A 240 -5.15 -12.54 11.48
N ASN A 241 -6.21 -13.02 10.81
CA ASN A 241 -6.71 -14.39 10.95
C ASN A 241 -6.53 -15.18 9.64
N GLY A 242 -5.35 -15.10 9.03
CA GLY A 242 -5.03 -15.85 7.82
C GLY A 242 -3.52 -16.00 7.62
N LYS A 243 -3.14 -16.50 6.45
CA LYS A 243 -1.74 -16.66 6.07
C LYS A 243 -1.28 -15.43 5.28
N LYS A 244 -0.01 -15.08 5.45
CA LYS A 244 0.70 -14.14 4.58
C LYS A 244 0.61 -14.64 3.13
N GLN A 245 0.18 -13.77 2.23
CA GLN A 245 -0.02 -14.06 0.81
C GLN A 245 0.70 -13.02 -0.04
N LYS A 246 1.36 -13.47 -1.10
CA LYS A 246 2.06 -12.59 -2.04
C LYS A 246 1.07 -12.09 -3.10
N LEU A 247 1.09 -10.78 -3.34
CA LEU A 247 0.34 -10.12 -4.41
C LEU A 247 1.32 -9.55 -5.41
N TYR A 248 1.06 -9.76 -6.69
CA TYR A 248 1.82 -9.15 -7.77
C TYR A 248 1.15 -7.87 -8.25
N PHE A 249 1.86 -6.76 -8.19
CA PHE A 249 1.44 -5.47 -8.68
C PHE A 249 2.14 -5.19 -10.00
N ARG A 250 1.38 -5.20 -11.10
CA ARG A 250 1.88 -5.01 -12.47
C ARG A 250 2.10 -3.55 -12.85
N ASP A 251 1.60 -2.63 -12.03
CA ASP A 251 1.61 -1.19 -12.27
C ASP A 251 1.79 -0.50 -10.92
N ILE A 252 2.96 0.07 -10.67
CA ILE A 252 3.32 0.92 -9.53
C ILE A 252 3.82 2.23 -10.14
N HIS A 253 3.18 3.36 -9.87
CA HIS A 253 3.56 4.65 -10.42
C HIS A 253 3.16 5.81 -9.51
N VAL A 254 3.70 6.99 -9.79
CA VAL A 254 3.29 8.22 -9.13
C VAL A 254 2.06 8.81 -9.82
N ALA A 255 1.01 9.10 -9.06
CA ALA A 255 -0.16 9.83 -9.52
C ALA A 255 -0.50 10.94 -8.52
N ASN A 256 -0.44 12.20 -8.97
CA ASN A 256 -0.61 13.40 -8.12
C ASN A 256 0.37 13.41 -6.92
N ASN A 257 1.66 13.19 -7.16
CA ASN A 257 2.72 13.09 -6.14
C ASN A 257 2.44 12.02 -5.07
N THR A 258 1.74 10.95 -5.44
CA THR A 258 1.41 9.86 -4.55
C THR A 258 1.57 8.53 -5.25
N THR A 259 2.21 7.58 -4.58
CA THR A 259 2.39 6.23 -5.08
C THR A 259 1.04 5.51 -5.15
N VAL A 260 0.71 5.02 -6.34
CA VAL A 260 -0.46 4.20 -6.63
C VAL A 260 0.00 2.89 -7.22
N ALA A 261 -0.55 1.78 -6.74
CA ALA A 261 -0.27 0.47 -7.31
C ALA A 261 -1.55 -0.26 -7.69
N LYS A 262 -1.53 -1.01 -8.81
CA LYS A 262 -2.63 -1.84 -9.30
C LYS A 262 -2.16 -3.28 -9.53
N GLY A 263 -2.89 -4.21 -8.93
CA GLY A 263 -2.69 -5.65 -9.09
C GLY A 263 -3.99 -6.36 -9.44
N GLU A 264 -3.88 -7.61 -9.85
CA GLU A 264 -5.00 -8.48 -10.18
C GLU A 264 -4.80 -9.84 -9.50
N ILE A 265 -5.86 -10.30 -8.85
CA ILE A 265 -5.93 -11.57 -8.13
C ILE A 265 -6.79 -12.50 -9.00
N SER A 266 -6.12 -13.40 -9.71
CA SER A 266 -6.78 -14.38 -10.56
C SER A 266 -7.54 -15.42 -9.73
N ASP A 267 -8.47 -16.11 -10.39
CA ASP A 267 -9.26 -17.17 -9.78
C ASP A 267 -8.44 -18.40 -9.37
N THR A 268 -7.31 -18.65 -10.03
CA THR A 268 -6.41 -19.76 -9.75
C THR A 268 -5.60 -19.62 -8.45
N ILE A 269 -5.42 -18.41 -7.92
CA ILE A 269 -4.51 -18.13 -6.78
C ILE A 269 -5.11 -18.57 -5.43
N ASN A 270 -6.41 -18.90 -5.35
CA ASN A 270 -7.13 -19.22 -4.11
C ASN A 270 -6.84 -18.18 -2.99
N PHE A 271 -6.90 -16.89 -3.35
CA PHE A 271 -6.57 -15.80 -2.43
C PHE A 271 -7.66 -15.56 -1.38
N PHE A 272 -7.21 -15.18 -0.19
CA PHE A 272 -8.03 -14.99 1.00
C PHE A 272 -7.87 -13.59 1.59
N LEU A 273 -8.97 -12.85 1.76
CA LEU A 273 -8.97 -11.61 2.56
C LEU A 273 -8.74 -11.90 4.04
N ASN A 274 -9.24 -13.04 4.50
CA ASN A 274 -8.86 -13.72 5.73
C ASN A 274 -9.14 -15.22 5.53
N SER A 275 -8.89 -16.09 6.52
CA SER A 275 -9.15 -17.54 6.37
C SER A 275 -10.60 -17.95 6.07
N ARG A 276 -11.56 -17.02 6.05
CA ARG A 276 -13.00 -17.24 5.87
C ARG A 276 -13.62 -16.54 4.65
N PHE A 277 -12.86 -15.71 3.94
CA PHE A 277 -13.36 -15.02 2.75
C PHE A 277 -12.37 -15.16 1.60
N TYR A 278 -12.76 -15.91 0.57
CA TYR A 278 -12.06 -15.92 -0.70
C TYR A 278 -12.29 -14.61 -1.44
N PHE A 279 -11.30 -14.16 -2.21
CA PHE A 279 -11.44 -13.00 -3.08
C PHE A 279 -10.78 -13.22 -4.43
N GLN A 280 -11.41 -12.68 -5.47
CA GLN A 280 -10.90 -12.64 -6.84
C GLN A 280 -11.24 -11.27 -7.45
N GLY A 281 -10.31 -10.69 -8.21
CA GLY A 281 -10.50 -9.40 -8.87
C GLY A 281 -9.33 -8.44 -8.66
N ASN A 282 -9.61 -7.14 -8.78
CA ASN A 282 -8.57 -6.12 -8.75
C ASN A 282 -8.24 -5.67 -7.32
N VAL A 283 -6.97 -5.36 -7.09
CA VAL A 283 -6.48 -4.75 -5.86
C VAL A 283 -5.75 -3.46 -6.20
N ARG A 284 -5.96 -2.41 -5.39
CA ARG A 284 -5.31 -1.11 -5.55
C ARG A 284 -4.75 -0.61 -4.22
N ILE A 285 -3.56 -0.04 -4.28
CA ILE A 285 -2.91 0.69 -3.17
C ILE A 285 -2.92 2.18 -3.51
N LYS A 286 -3.14 3.00 -2.49
CA LYS A 286 -2.80 4.42 -2.47
C LYS A 286 -1.94 4.63 -1.24
N ALA A 287 -0.69 5.05 -1.41
CA ALA A 287 0.31 5.05 -0.35
C ALA A 287 -0.09 5.70 1.00
N PRO A 288 -0.85 6.81 1.03
CA PRO A 288 -1.30 7.42 2.29
C PRO A 288 -2.33 6.60 3.07
N LYS A 289 -2.89 5.53 2.47
CA LYS A 289 -3.92 4.69 3.09
C LYS A 289 -3.39 3.29 3.36
N LYS A 290 -3.22 2.96 4.64
CA LYS A 290 -2.84 1.61 5.09
C LYS A 290 -3.73 0.49 4.51
N GLN A 291 -5.04 0.72 4.34
CA GLN A 291 -5.96 -0.26 3.79
C GLN A 291 -5.86 -0.36 2.26
N LEU A 292 -5.95 -1.58 1.76
CA LEU A 292 -5.99 -1.87 0.33
C LEU A 292 -7.43 -1.78 -0.18
N LYS A 293 -7.62 -1.23 -1.38
CA LYS A 293 -8.92 -1.21 -2.05
C LYS A 293 -9.07 -2.45 -2.91
N PHE A 294 -10.09 -3.24 -2.63
CA PHE A 294 -10.44 -4.42 -3.39
C PHE A 294 -11.68 -4.12 -4.25
N SER A 295 -11.66 -4.56 -5.51
CA SER A 295 -12.74 -4.39 -6.48
C SER A 295 -12.92 -5.71 -7.24
N GLY A 296 -13.92 -6.50 -6.85
CA GLY A 296 -14.08 -7.85 -7.41
C GLY A 296 -15.22 -8.62 -6.76
N LYS A 297 -14.94 -9.88 -6.45
CA LYS A 297 -15.92 -10.85 -5.96
C LYS A 297 -15.40 -11.51 -4.69
N VAL A 298 -16.29 -11.74 -3.74
CA VAL A 298 -15.97 -12.39 -2.46
C VAL A 298 -16.85 -13.61 -2.28
N LEU A 299 -16.29 -14.70 -1.77
CA LEU A 299 -17.03 -15.91 -1.41
C LEU A 299 -16.77 -16.25 0.07
N PRO A 300 -17.82 -16.30 0.91
CA PRO A 300 -17.70 -16.86 2.25
C PRO A 300 -17.31 -18.34 2.17
N LYS A 301 -16.18 -18.69 2.78
CA LYS A 301 -15.71 -20.07 2.85
C LYS A 301 -16.48 -20.82 3.92
N LEU A 302 -17.21 -21.83 3.50
CA LEU A 302 -17.86 -22.81 4.38
C LEU A 302 -17.05 -24.11 4.37
N ASP A 303 -16.94 -24.76 5.53
CA ASP A 303 -16.22 -26.04 5.66
C ASP A 303 -17.08 -27.25 5.21
N SER A 304 -18.30 -26.99 4.73
CA SER A 304 -19.30 -28.02 4.42
C SER A 304 -20.34 -27.54 3.41
N ASN A 305 -20.98 -28.48 2.70
CA ASN A 305 -21.97 -28.19 1.65
C ASN A 305 -23.42 -28.03 2.16
N TYR A 306 -23.65 -27.91 3.49
CA TYR A 306 -25.01 -27.85 4.04
C TYR A 306 -25.76 -26.56 3.70
N LEU A 307 -25.02 -25.48 3.43
CA LEU A 307 -25.54 -24.23 2.90
C LEU A 307 -24.71 -23.86 1.66
N ALA A 308 -25.37 -23.59 0.55
CA ALA A 308 -24.70 -23.10 -0.64
C ALA A 308 -24.55 -21.57 -0.55
N THR A 309 -23.31 -21.08 -0.57
CA THR A 309 -22.98 -19.66 -0.71
C THR A 309 -22.66 -19.34 -2.16
N ASN A 310 -22.84 -18.07 -2.53
CA ASN A 310 -22.46 -17.56 -3.85
C ASN A 310 -21.39 -16.48 -3.70
N TRP A 311 -20.64 -16.29 -4.80
CA TRP A 311 -19.81 -15.11 -4.97
C TRP A 311 -20.69 -13.87 -4.99
N PHE A 312 -20.37 -12.88 -4.16
CA PHE A 312 -21.00 -11.56 -4.21
C PHE A 312 -20.01 -10.51 -4.71
N GLN A 313 -20.50 -9.54 -5.48
CA GLN A 313 -19.69 -8.41 -5.95
C GLN A 313 -19.40 -7.46 -4.78
N TYR A 314 -18.15 -6.98 -4.69
CA TYR A 314 -17.72 -6.07 -3.64
C TYR A 314 -16.65 -5.09 -4.13
N GLN A 315 -16.78 -3.83 -3.70
CA GLN A 315 -15.80 -2.79 -3.96
C GLN A 315 -15.67 -1.85 -2.77
N ASP A 316 -14.59 -1.97 -2.00
CA ASP A 316 -14.22 -1.00 -0.96
C ASP A 316 -12.80 -1.23 -0.44
N TYR A 317 -12.37 -0.41 0.52
CA TYR A 317 -11.18 -0.63 1.34
C TYR A 317 -11.41 -1.73 2.37
N VAL A 318 -10.49 -2.68 2.46
CA VAL A 318 -10.55 -3.77 3.44
C VAL A 318 -9.42 -3.61 4.45
N ASN A 319 -9.77 -3.63 5.74
CA ASN A 319 -8.80 -3.69 6.82
C ASN A 319 -8.38 -5.16 7.05
N PRO A 320 -7.10 -5.54 6.84
CA PRO A 320 -6.63 -6.90 7.08
C PRO A 320 -6.77 -7.35 8.55
N ASP A 321 -6.85 -6.41 9.50
CA ASP A 321 -7.05 -6.70 10.92
C ASP A 321 -8.52 -7.00 11.27
N SER A 322 -9.45 -6.53 10.45
CA SER A 322 -10.90 -6.66 10.66
C SER A 322 -11.64 -6.63 9.31
N VAL A 323 -11.73 -7.79 8.69
CA VAL A 323 -12.39 -7.98 7.38
C VAL A 323 -13.90 -8.03 7.58
N ASN A 324 -14.58 -6.96 7.20
CA ASN A 324 -16.04 -6.86 7.23
C ASN A 324 -16.55 -6.23 5.93
N PHE A 325 -17.78 -6.56 5.54
CA PHE A 325 -18.37 -6.09 4.29
C PHE A 325 -19.72 -5.43 4.57
N MET A 326 -19.93 -4.21 4.09
CA MET A 326 -21.25 -3.55 4.13
C MET A 326 -22.03 -3.89 2.85
N LEU A 327 -23.08 -4.68 2.97
CA LEU A 327 -23.86 -5.26 1.87
C LEU A 327 -25.35 -4.94 2.05
N LYS A 328 -25.85 -3.94 1.31
CA LYS A 328 -27.30 -3.62 1.31
C LYS A 328 -28.10 -4.48 0.34
N GLN A 329 -27.59 -4.65 -0.88
CA GLN A 329 -28.21 -5.46 -1.92
C GLN A 329 -27.11 -6.26 -2.64
N PRO A 330 -26.54 -7.29 -1.99
CA PRO A 330 -25.49 -8.08 -2.60
C PRO A 330 -26.03 -8.77 -3.86
N VAL A 331 -25.24 -8.74 -4.93
CA VAL A 331 -25.55 -9.42 -6.19
C VAL A 331 -24.43 -10.37 -6.56
N ASN A 332 -24.75 -11.42 -7.31
CA ASN A 332 -23.75 -12.33 -7.86
C ASN A 332 -23.14 -11.78 -9.16
N ASN A 333 -22.34 -12.61 -9.83
CA ASN A 333 -21.64 -12.25 -11.06
C ASN A 333 -22.57 -11.96 -12.25
N SER A 334 -23.76 -12.55 -12.24
CA SER A 334 -24.78 -12.37 -13.27
C SER A 334 -25.73 -11.19 -12.96
N GLY A 335 -25.50 -10.49 -11.84
CA GLY A 335 -26.39 -9.41 -11.38
C GLY A 335 -27.63 -9.91 -10.62
N GLU A 336 -27.73 -11.22 -10.34
CA GLU A 336 -28.85 -11.78 -9.58
C GLU A 336 -28.69 -11.43 -8.09
N ARG A 337 -29.80 -11.03 -7.46
CA ARG A 337 -29.82 -10.66 -6.05
C ARG A 337 -29.51 -11.87 -5.15
N LEU A 338 -28.67 -11.62 -4.16
CA LEU A 338 -28.33 -12.58 -3.11
C LEU A 338 -29.04 -12.21 -1.82
N HIS A 339 -29.43 -13.25 -1.10
CA HIS A 339 -30.34 -13.21 0.02
C HIS A 339 -29.72 -13.96 1.21
N THR A 340 -29.98 -13.46 2.41
CA THR A 340 -29.56 -14.10 3.66
C THR A 340 -30.70 -14.01 4.67
N GLY A 341 -31.26 -15.16 5.03
CA GLY A 341 -32.47 -15.20 5.83
C GLY A 341 -33.20 -16.53 5.78
N ILE A 342 -34.48 -16.50 6.16
CA ILE A 342 -35.42 -17.63 6.15
C ILE A 342 -36.58 -17.27 5.23
N TYR A 343 -36.91 -18.17 4.31
CA TYR A 343 -37.91 -17.96 3.27
C TYR A 343 -38.91 -19.10 3.25
N LEU A 344 -40.09 -18.84 2.71
CA LEU A 344 -41.18 -19.77 2.56
C LEU A 344 -41.46 -19.96 1.07
N THR A 345 -41.44 -21.20 0.57
CA THR A 345 -41.79 -21.44 -0.83
C THR A 345 -43.25 -21.11 -1.08
N ASP A 346 -43.57 -20.38 -2.14
CA ASP A 346 -44.96 -20.03 -2.47
C ASP A 346 -45.85 -21.28 -2.69
N SER A 347 -45.35 -22.26 -3.46
CA SER A 347 -46.13 -23.45 -3.86
C SER A 347 -46.41 -24.46 -2.74
N THR A 348 -45.42 -24.74 -1.88
CA THR A 348 -45.51 -25.82 -0.88
C THR A 348 -45.48 -25.34 0.57
N ARG A 349 -45.34 -24.02 0.77
CA ARG A 349 -45.12 -23.41 2.09
C ARG A 349 -44.03 -24.14 2.92
N GLN A 350 -42.99 -24.63 2.24
CA GLN A 350 -41.80 -25.20 2.87
C GLN A 350 -40.82 -24.09 3.23
N MET A 351 -40.35 -24.10 4.48
CA MET A 351 -39.34 -23.16 4.94
C MET A 351 -37.95 -23.59 4.48
N TYR A 352 -37.09 -22.62 4.18
CA TYR A 352 -35.68 -22.86 3.89
C TYR A 352 -34.83 -21.64 4.24
N SER A 353 -33.53 -21.86 4.47
CA SER A 353 -32.59 -20.77 4.70
C SER A 353 -31.70 -20.48 3.48
N ARG A 354 -31.20 -19.24 3.40
CA ARG A 354 -30.09 -18.83 2.54
C ARG A 354 -29.04 -18.07 3.34
N PHE A 355 -27.79 -18.24 2.94
CA PHE A 355 -26.68 -17.40 3.35
C PHE A 355 -25.91 -16.99 2.10
N MET A 356 -25.99 -15.72 1.71
CA MET A 356 -25.44 -15.19 0.45
C MET A 356 -25.82 -16.06 -0.76
N GLY A 357 -27.09 -16.44 -0.86
CA GLY A 357 -27.60 -17.35 -1.88
C GLY A 357 -28.84 -16.81 -2.59
N LYS A 358 -29.19 -17.40 -3.73
CA LYS A 358 -30.44 -17.09 -4.44
C LYS A 358 -31.62 -17.77 -3.77
N LYS A 359 -32.80 -17.15 -3.79
CA LYS A 359 -34.05 -17.84 -3.43
C LYS A 359 -34.30 -19.04 -4.35
N LYS A 360 -35.13 -20.00 -3.93
CA LYS A 360 -35.54 -21.12 -4.81
C LYS A 360 -36.38 -20.58 -5.97
N ASN A 361 -37.32 -19.69 -5.67
CA ASN A 361 -38.09 -18.93 -6.64
C ASN A 361 -38.12 -17.45 -6.23
N ASP A 362 -38.22 -16.54 -7.21
CA ASP A 362 -38.24 -15.09 -6.94
C ASP A 362 -39.47 -14.66 -6.13
N GLY A 363 -40.60 -15.37 -6.29
CA GLY A 363 -41.85 -15.13 -5.57
C GLY A 363 -41.91 -15.73 -4.16
N ASP A 364 -40.87 -16.42 -3.68
CA ASP A 364 -40.87 -16.99 -2.33
C ASP A 364 -40.87 -15.88 -1.27
N ASP A 365 -41.74 -16.01 -0.26
CA ASP A 365 -41.90 -15.02 0.80
C ASP A 365 -40.69 -15.01 1.73
N ALA A 366 -40.29 -13.82 2.17
CA ALA A 366 -39.25 -13.67 3.17
C ALA A 366 -39.88 -13.62 4.56
N LEU A 367 -39.80 -14.73 5.29
CA LEU A 367 -40.15 -14.75 6.71
C LEU A 367 -39.18 -13.89 7.52
N PHE A 368 -37.91 -13.93 7.14
CA PHE A 368 -36.85 -13.11 7.71
C PHE A 368 -35.80 -12.82 6.63
N ASP A 369 -35.36 -11.57 6.50
CA ASP A 369 -34.29 -11.17 5.59
C ASP A 369 -33.32 -10.21 6.31
N ALA A 370 -32.02 -10.45 6.20
CA ALA A 370 -30.98 -9.61 6.76
C ALA A 370 -30.23 -8.88 5.65
N THR A 371 -29.86 -7.62 5.90
CA THR A 371 -28.95 -6.82 5.07
C THR A 371 -28.08 -5.96 5.99
N GLY A 372 -26.90 -5.53 5.52
CA GLY A 372 -26.01 -4.67 6.32
C GLY A 372 -24.59 -5.22 6.43
N LEU A 373 -24.05 -5.32 7.64
CA LEU A 373 -22.67 -5.70 7.90
C LEU A 373 -22.51 -7.23 7.94
N LEU A 374 -21.66 -7.77 7.08
CA LEU A 374 -21.18 -9.15 7.12
C LEU A 374 -19.81 -9.21 7.81
N LYS A 375 -19.71 -10.07 8.83
CA LYS A 375 -18.43 -10.39 9.49
C LYS A 375 -18.36 -11.87 9.88
N TYR A 376 -17.15 -12.33 10.19
CA TYR A 376 -16.92 -13.63 10.82
C TYR A 376 -16.30 -13.43 12.20
N ASN A 377 -16.91 -14.04 13.23
CA ASN A 377 -16.30 -14.15 14.55
C ASN A 377 -15.51 -15.46 14.63
N PHE A 378 -14.19 -15.34 14.85
CA PHE A 378 -13.28 -16.47 14.95
C PHE A 378 -13.39 -17.24 16.25
N ASP A 379 -13.73 -16.57 17.36
CA ASP A 379 -13.84 -17.18 18.68
C ASP A 379 -15.07 -18.09 18.75
N ASP A 380 -16.20 -17.58 18.26
CA ASP A 380 -17.49 -18.30 18.24
C ASP A 380 -17.66 -19.18 16.98
N GLN A 381 -16.77 -19.05 15.99
CA GLN A 381 -16.84 -19.72 14.69
C GLN A 381 -18.16 -19.47 13.93
N GLN A 382 -18.60 -18.22 13.88
CA GLN A 382 -19.90 -17.84 13.32
C GLN A 382 -19.81 -16.70 12.31
N PHE A 383 -20.59 -16.82 11.22
CA PHE A 383 -20.89 -15.69 10.36
C PHE A 383 -22.03 -14.88 10.98
N ALA A 384 -21.89 -13.57 11.03
CA ALA A 384 -22.94 -12.65 11.43
C ALA A 384 -23.23 -11.67 10.28
N PHE A 385 -24.51 -11.52 9.95
CA PHE A 385 -24.96 -10.61 8.91
C PHE A 385 -26.21 -9.86 9.35
N GLY A 386 -26.27 -8.54 9.15
CA GLY A 386 -27.42 -7.75 9.60
C GLY A 386 -27.07 -6.30 9.86
N ASP A 387 -27.96 -5.59 10.54
CA ASP A 387 -27.77 -4.16 10.82
C ASP A 387 -26.46 -3.88 11.55
N SER A 388 -25.72 -2.86 11.08
CA SER A 388 -24.33 -2.67 11.48
C SER A 388 -24.14 -2.36 12.96
N ILE A 389 -25.12 -1.70 13.59
CA ILE A 389 -25.13 -1.38 15.03
C ILE A 389 -25.29 -2.67 15.84
N VAL A 390 -26.24 -3.52 15.45
CA VAL A 390 -26.50 -4.82 16.11
C VAL A 390 -25.31 -5.77 15.98
N VAL A 391 -24.69 -5.80 14.79
CA VAL A 391 -23.58 -6.69 14.49
C VAL A 391 -22.30 -6.23 15.19
N LYS A 392 -22.05 -4.93 15.36
CA LYS A 392 -20.84 -4.40 16.02
C LYS A 392 -20.93 -4.42 17.55
N ASP A 393 -22.01 -3.89 18.11
CA ASP A 393 -22.02 -3.52 19.54
C ASP A 393 -22.73 -4.55 20.40
N GLY A 394 -23.54 -5.45 19.82
CA GLY A 394 -24.27 -6.49 20.57
C GLY A 394 -25.29 -5.96 21.59
N LEU A 395 -25.48 -4.63 21.64
CA LEU A 395 -26.17 -3.91 22.71
C LEU A 395 -27.53 -3.32 22.29
N MET A 396 -27.94 -3.49 21.03
CA MET A 396 -29.21 -2.95 20.55
C MET A 396 -30.03 -4.04 19.86
N ASN A 397 -31.18 -4.36 20.45
CA ASN A 397 -32.15 -5.36 20.00
C ASN A 397 -32.99 -4.88 18.79
N GLN A 398 -32.53 -3.85 18.07
CA GLN A 398 -33.25 -3.24 16.96
C GLN A 398 -32.58 -3.57 15.62
N GLY A 399 -33.35 -4.14 14.69
CA GLY A 399 -32.87 -4.51 13.36
C GLY A 399 -32.60 -6.01 13.20
N ASN A 400 -32.49 -6.43 11.95
CA ASN A 400 -32.41 -7.84 11.60
C ASN A 400 -30.97 -8.34 11.67
N LYS A 401 -30.76 -9.45 12.39
CA LYS A 401 -29.48 -10.15 12.50
C LYS A 401 -29.63 -11.64 12.20
N PHE A 402 -28.79 -12.13 11.32
CA PHE A 402 -28.62 -13.52 10.96
C PHE A 402 -27.27 -14.02 11.49
N ILE A 403 -27.28 -15.11 12.24
CA ILE A 403 -26.08 -15.78 12.75
C ILE A 403 -26.05 -17.20 12.20
N PHE A 404 -24.94 -17.59 11.58
CA PHE A 404 -24.68 -18.97 11.19
C PHE A 404 -23.46 -19.50 11.93
N ASN A 405 -23.69 -20.42 12.87
CA ASN A 405 -22.65 -21.11 13.60
C ASN A 405 -22.15 -22.29 12.76
N THR A 406 -20.92 -22.17 12.26
CA THR A 406 -20.34 -23.18 11.35
C THR A 406 -19.99 -24.50 12.04
N ARG A 407 -19.74 -24.46 13.37
CA ARG A 407 -19.42 -25.63 14.17
C ARG A 407 -20.66 -26.44 14.52
N GLU A 408 -21.70 -25.76 15.02
CA GLU A 408 -22.95 -26.38 15.45
C GLU A 408 -23.92 -26.63 14.30
N LYS A 409 -23.67 -26.01 13.13
CA LYS A 409 -24.51 -26.09 11.94
C LYS A 409 -25.93 -25.62 12.23
N THR A 410 -26.01 -24.55 13.01
CA THR A 410 -27.25 -23.90 13.43
C THR A 410 -27.28 -22.48 12.90
N ILE A 411 -28.47 -22.05 12.49
CA ILE A 411 -28.77 -20.68 12.14
C ILE A 411 -29.67 -20.12 13.23
N GLN A 412 -29.37 -18.90 13.66
CA GLN A 412 -30.21 -18.14 14.58
C GLN A 412 -30.47 -16.76 13.98
N THR A 413 -31.73 -16.39 13.86
CA THR A 413 -32.13 -15.05 13.44
C THR A 413 -32.67 -14.24 14.62
N PHE A 414 -32.58 -12.93 14.53
CA PHE A 414 -33.14 -12.00 15.52
C PHE A 414 -33.69 -10.78 14.78
N GLY A 415 -34.91 -10.36 15.12
CA GLY A 415 -35.55 -9.16 14.56
C GLY A 415 -36.94 -9.46 14.02
N ASN A 416 -37.36 -8.67 13.03
CA ASN A 416 -38.71 -8.73 12.47
C ASN A 416 -38.94 -10.01 11.69
N ILE A 417 -40.08 -10.65 11.97
CA ILE A 417 -40.52 -11.87 11.29
C ILE A 417 -41.80 -11.50 10.54
N ASN A 418 -41.89 -11.83 9.26
CA ASN A 418 -43.09 -11.63 8.47
C ASN A 418 -43.79 -12.99 8.30
N LEU A 419 -44.97 -13.17 8.90
CA LEU A 419 -45.73 -14.41 8.79
C LEU A 419 -46.60 -14.50 7.53
N ASP A 420 -46.41 -13.58 6.57
CA ASP A 420 -47.18 -13.50 5.32
C ASP A 420 -48.70 -13.43 5.57
N PHE A 421 -49.07 -12.68 6.62
CA PHE A 421 -50.47 -12.45 6.96
C PHE A 421 -50.90 -11.10 6.44
N ASN A 422 -51.94 -11.09 5.60
CA ASN A 422 -52.51 -9.87 5.03
C ASN A 422 -54.04 -9.87 5.21
N ASN A 423 -54.55 -8.93 6.00
CA ASN A 423 -55.97 -8.70 6.19
C ASN A 423 -56.24 -7.20 6.40
N GLU A 424 -57.21 -6.63 5.69
CA GLU A 424 -57.51 -5.19 5.75
C GLU A 424 -57.93 -4.68 7.13
N ASN A 425 -58.36 -5.55 8.04
CA ASN A 425 -58.87 -5.18 9.36
C ASN A 425 -58.00 -5.72 10.51
N VAL A 426 -56.84 -6.31 10.21
CA VAL A 426 -55.99 -6.90 11.24
C VAL A 426 -54.53 -6.57 10.91
N ASP A 427 -53.95 -5.69 11.71
CA ASP A 427 -52.52 -5.36 11.67
C ASP A 427 -51.75 -6.34 12.55
N LEU A 428 -50.95 -7.19 11.91
CA LEU A 428 -50.09 -8.17 12.57
C LEU A 428 -48.64 -7.71 12.52
N ARG A 429 -48.03 -7.49 13.70
CA ARG A 429 -46.60 -7.22 13.83
C ARG A 429 -45.93 -8.33 14.62
N THR A 430 -44.91 -8.96 14.03
CA THR A 430 -44.16 -10.05 14.68
C THR A 430 -42.67 -9.80 14.68
N THR A 431 -42.04 -10.12 15.80
CA THR A 431 -40.59 -10.01 15.98
C THR A 431 -40.11 -11.08 16.95
N GLY A 432 -38.83 -11.41 16.92
CA GLY A 432 -38.26 -12.43 17.79
C GLY A 432 -37.10 -13.13 17.13
N SER A 433 -37.07 -14.46 17.24
CA SER A 433 -36.00 -15.29 16.70
C SER A 433 -36.49 -16.57 16.05
N ILE A 434 -35.83 -16.94 14.96
CA ILE A 434 -36.01 -18.23 14.30
C ILE A 434 -34.69 -18.99 14.44
N GLY A 435 -34.74 -20.12 15.12
CA GLY A 435 -33.67 -21.11 15.16
C GLY A 435 -33.87 -22.15 14.07
N TYR A 436 -32.80 -22.51 13.36
CA TYR A 436 -32.81 -23.57 12.34
C TYR A 436 -31.61 -24.49 12.53
N ASN A 437 -31.86 -25.78 12.71
CA ASN A 437 -30.83 -26.81 12.72
C ASN A 437 -30.74 -27.45 11.33
N VAL A 438 -29.62 -27.23 10.65
CA VAL A 438 -29.44 -27.64 9.26
C VAL A 438 -29.32 -29.17 9.11
N LEU A 439 -28.92 -29.88 10.17
CA LEU A 439 -28.78 -31.34 10.14
C LEU A 439 -30.12 -32.06 10.31
N THR A 440 -30.97 -31.57 11.22
CA THR A 440 -32.27 -32.18 11.52
C THR A 440 -33.42 -31.59 10.72
N ASP A 441 -33.14 -30.54 9.93
CA ASP A 441 -34.12 -29.75 9.17
C ASP A 441 -35.29 -29.25 10.04
N SER A 442 -34.98 -28.80 11.26
CA SER A 442 -35.98 -28.38 12.26
C SER A 442 -35.91 -26.89 12.52
N PHE A 443 -37.07 -26.22 12.45
CA PHE A 443 -37.24 -24.80 12.78
C PHE A 443 -37.87 -24.64 14.17
N THR A 444 -37.41 -23.67 14.93
CA THR A 444 -37.97 -23.28 16.24
C THR A 444 -38.19 -21.78 16.25
N PHE A 445 -39.39 -21.37 16.67
CA PHE A 445 -39.79 -19.97 16.72
C PHE A 445 -39.93 -19.55 18.18
N ASP A 446 -39.26 -18.46 18.56
CA ASP A 446 -39.53 -17.73 19.79
C ASP A 446 -39.86 -16.29 19.42
N MET A 447 -41.13 -15.92 19.54
CA MET A 447 -41.67 -14.69 18.97
C MET A 447 -42.56 -13.94 19.95
N VAL A 448 -42.63 -12.63 19.72
CA VAL A 448 -43.65 -11.73 20.23
C VAL A 448 -44.52 -11.30 19.05
N MET A 449 -45.82 -11.30 19.27
CA MET A 449 -46.84 -10.98 18.27
C MET A 449 -47.74 -9.88 18.84
N GLY A 450 -47.75 -8.73 18.16
CA GLY A 450 -48.75 -7.69 18.35
C GLY A 450 -49.84 -7.85 17.30
N ILE A 451 -51.08 -7.91 17.75
CA ILE A 451 -52.26 -8.00 16.88
C ILE A 451 -53.14 -6.79 17.19
N ASP A 452 -53.37 -5.94 16.20
CA ASP A 452 -54.28 -4.80 16.29
C ASP A 452 -55.43 -5.01 15.30
N PHE A 453 -56.67 -4.92 15.81
CA PHE A 453 -57.88 -5.15 15.03
C PHE A 453 -59.09 -4.50 15.71
N PRO A 454 -60.13 -4.13 14.94
CA PRO A 454 -61.34 -3.54 15.51
C PRO A 454 -62.03 -4.51 16.47
N PHE A 455 -61.92 -4.26 17.77
CA PHE A 455 -62.57 -5.05 18.81
C PHE A 455 -63.02 -4.18 19.97
N ALA A 456 -64.13 -4.55 20.62
CA ALA A 456 -64.57 -3.86 21.82
C ALA A 456 -63.65 -4.20 23.01
N GLU A 457 -63.24 -3.19 23.77
CA GLU A 457 -62.27 -3.35 24.88
C GLU A 457 -62.67 -4.41 25.91
N LYS A 458 -63.94 -4.42 26.35
CA LYS A 458 -64.40 -5.35 27.40
C LYS A 458 -64.31 -6.82 26.98
N PRO A 459 -64.80 -7.22 25.78
CA PRO A 459 -64.52 -8.54 25.23
C PRO A 459 -63.03 -8.85 25.06
N LEU A 460 -62.20 -7.88 24.63
CA LEU A 460 -60.75 -8.08 24.48
C LEU A 460 -60.10 -8.43 25.82
N GLN A 461 -60.44 -7.66 26.86
CA GLN A 461 -59.96 -7.90 28.22
C GLN A 461 -60.41 -9.27 28.73
N SER A 462 -61.66 -9.66 28.47
CA SER A 462 -62.17 -10.99 28.84
C SER A 462 -61.44 -12.13 28.10
N ALA A 463 -61.07 -11.91 26.83
CA ALA A 463 -60.28 -12.86 26.05
C ALA A 463 -58.84 -12.95 26.56
N ALA A 464 -58.21 -11.82 26.88
CA ALA A 464 -56.89 -11.74 27.48
C ALA A 464 -56.85 -12.46 28.83
N ASP A 465 -57.79 -12.15 29.73
CA ASP A 465 -57.93 -12.80 31.04
C ASP A 465 -58.15 -14.30 30.87
N SER A 466 -58.94 -14.74 29.89
CA SER A 466 -59.15 -16.16 29.60
C SER A 466 -57.85 -16.82 29.15
N ILE A 467 -57.10 -16.23 28.21
CA ILE A 467 -55.82 -16.76 27.73
C ILE A 467 -54.80 -16.86 28.88
N LEU A 468 -54.70 -15.82 29.70
CA LEU A 468 -53.82 -15.78 30.86
C LEU A 468 -54.21 -16.84 31.89
N ASN A 469 -55.50 -16.92 32.23
CA ASN A 469 -56.00 -17.93 33.15
C ASN A 469 -55.73 -19.33 32.61
N PHE A 470 -56.07 -19.66 31.36
CA PHE A 470 -55.85 -21.02 30.83
C PHE A 470 -54.39 -21.36 30.49
N SER A 471 -53.44 -20.46 30.72
CA SER A 471 -52.01 -20.71 30.52
C SER A 471 -51.28 -21.37 31.71
N PHE A 472 -52.02 -21.82 32.73
CA PHE A 472 -51.63 -22.41 34.04
C PHE A 472 -50.40 -23.34 34.12
N PHE A 473 -49.90 -23.92 33.02
CA PHE A 473 -48.68 -24.77 33.02
C PHE A 473 -47.43 -24.08 32.47
N ARG A 474 -47.49 -22.79 32.16
CA ARG A 474 -46.33 -22.02 31.66
C ARG A 474 -45.95 -21.00 32.73
N ASN A 475 -44.71 -21.07 33.20
CA ASN A 475 -44.12 -20.01 34.01
C ASN A 475 -44.34 -18.68 33.30
N ASP A 476 -44.65 -17.64 34.08
CA ASP A 476 -44.74 -16.25 33.65
C ASP A 476 -43.72 -16.00 32.54
N THR A 477 -44.20 -15.55 31.37
CA THR A 477 -43.35 -15.30 30.20
C THR A 477 -42.38 -14.21 30.58
N ARG A 478 -41.22 -14.56 31.16
CA ARG A 478 -40.18 -13.63 31.56
C ARG A 478 -39.97 -12.67 30.40
N GLY A 479 -40.39 -11.42 30.53
CA GLY A 479 -40.25 -10.42 29.48
C GLY A 479 -38.79 -10.21 29.10
N ALA A 480 -37.88 -10.54 30.03
CA ALA A 480 -36.43 -10.58 29.83
C ALA A 480 -35.91 -11.75 28.95
N ARG A 481 -36.77 -12.62 28.41
CA ARG A 481 -36.33 -13.61 27.40
C ARG A 481 -35.90 -12.88 26.12
N PRO A 482 -34.95 -13.42 25.33
CA PRO A 482 -34.43 -12.74 24.14
C PRO A 482 -35.52 -12.23 23.18
N ALA A 483 -36.54 -13.05 22.88
CA ALA A 483 -37.64 -12.63 22.03
C ALA A 483 -38.50 -11.51 22.63
N GLY A 484 -38.65 -11.45 23.96
CA GLY A 484 -39.36 -10.36 24.65
C GLY A 484 -38.61 -9.03 24.57
N LEU A 485 -37.30 -9.07 24.80
CA LEU A 485 -36.42 -7.90 24.67
C LEU A 485 -36.33 -7.39 23.22
N ILE A 486 -36.31 -8.30 22.24
CA ILE A 486 -36.38 -7.98 20.79
C ILE A 486 -37.77 -7.45 20.41
N GLY A 487 -38.81 -8.04 21.01
CA GLY A 487 -40.21 -7.59 21.05
C GLY A 487 -40.33 -6.10 21.26
N VAL A 488 -40.01 -5.69 22.48
CA VAL A 488 -40.11 -4.29 22.92
C VAL A 488 -39.19 -3.38 22.11
N ALA A 489 -38.01 -3.86 21.74
CA ALA A 489 -37.10 -3.04 20.97
C ALA A 489 -37.60 -2.74 19.55
N ASN A 490 -38.20 -3.70 18.84
CA ASN A 490 -38.62 -3.49 17.44
C ASN A 490 -40.08 -3.05 17.27
N LEU A 491 -40.95 -3.31 18.25
CA LEU A 491 -42.38 -2.98 18.14
C LEU A 491 -42.71 -1.56 18.65
N ILE A 492 -41.84 -0.95 19.46
CA ILE A 492 -42.06 0.39 20.02
C ILE A 492 -41.27 1.42 19.21
N GLU A 493 -42.01 2.26 18.48
CA GLU A 493 -41.44 3.27 17.58
C GLU A 493 -40.86 4.47 18.34
N ASP A 494 -41.47 4.89 19.44
CA ASP A 494 -40.97 6.01 20.26
C ASP A 494 -39.71 5.63 21.05
N ASP A 495 -38.67 6.44 20.94
CA ASP A 495 -37.35 6.14 21.50
C ASP A 495 -37.32 6.25 23.03
N GLU A 496 -38.03 7.22 23.61
CA GLU A 496 -38.07 7.46 25.07
C GLU A 496 -38.94 6.41 25.77
N GLU A 497 -40.10 6.12 25.18
CA GLU A 497 -41.03 5.08 25.66
C GLU A 497 -40.38 3.70 25.63
N ARG A 498 -39.73 3.36 24.51
CA ARG A 498 -38.98 2.11 24.37
C ARG A 498 -37.88 2.00 25.41
N LYS A 499 -37.13 3.08 25.67
CA LYS A 499 -36.05 3.08 26.68
C LYS A 499 -36.62 2.83 28.08
N LYS A 500 -37.70 3.51 28.44
CA LYS A 500 -38.40 3.33 29.72
C LYS A 500 -38.89 1.90 29.91
N ILE A 501 -39.53 1.32 28.89
CA ILE A 501 -40.06 -0.05 28.95
C ILE A 501 -38.92 -1.08 28.99
N MET A 502 -37.84 -0.86 28.24
CA MET A 502 -36.64 -1.70 28.28
C MET A 502 -35.93 -1.66 29.64
N GLU A 503 -35.86 -0.49 30.30
CA GLU A 503 -35.33 -0.37 31.67
C GLU A 503 -36.18 -1.17 32.66
N ASN A 504 -37.51 -1.06 32.58
CA ASN A 504 -38.44 -1.82 33.43
C ASN A 504 -38.36 -3.33 33.18
N LEU A 505 -38.27 -3.77 31.92
CA LEU A 505 -38.11 -5.17 31.55
C LEU A 505 -36.81 -5.78 32.06
N ASN A 506 -35.70 -5.05 31.95
CA ASN A 506 -34.40 -5.50 32.42
C ASN A 506 -34.33 -5.53 33.95
N ALA A 507 -34.99 -4.60 34.63
CA ALA A 507 -34.98 -4.50 36.10
C ALA A 507 -35.95 -5.47 36.79
N PHE A 508 -37.15 -5.67 36.24
CA PHE A 508 -38.25 -6.37 36.91
C PHE A 508 -38.74 -7.61 36.17
N GLY A 509 -38.26 -7.86 34.94
CA GLY A 509 -38.63 -9.03 34.15
C GLY A 509 -40.07 -9.02 33.62
N GLN A 510 -40.80 -7.92 33.80
CA GLN A 510 -42.20 -7.72 33.39
C GLN A 510 -42.37 -6.33 32.76
N VAL A 511 -43.30 -6.23 31.80
CA VAL A 511 -43.78 -4.95 31.27
C VAL A 511 -44.94 -4.50 32.13
N ASN A 512 -44.84 -3.34 32.78
CA ASN A 512 -45.95 -2.79 33.55
C ASN A 512 -46.89 -2.05 32.59
N ILE A 513 -48.04 -2.66 32.28
CA ILE A 513 -48.98 -2.19 31.24
C ILE A 513 -49.70 -0.90 31.66
N GLU A 514 -49.75 -0.57 32.95
CA GLU A 514 -50.39 0.67 33.44
C GLU A 514 -49.65 1.96 33.07
N GLU A 515 -48.45 1.87 32.48
CA GLU A 515 -47.66 3.03 32.06
C GLU A 515 -47.51 3.18 30.53
N ILE A 516 -48.24 2.38 29.74
CA ILE A 516 -48.23 2.38 28.26
C ILE A 516 -49.54 2.97 27.74
#